data_AF-A0A2D5IEP6-F1
#
_entry.id   AF-A0A2D5IEP6-F1
#
_cell.length_a   1.000
_cell.length_b   1.000
_cell.length_c   1.000
_cell.angle_alpha   90.00
_cell.angle_beta   90.00
_cell.angle_gamma   90.00
#
_symmetry.space_group_name_H-M   'P 1'
#
loop_
_entity.id
_entity.type
_entity.pdbx_description
1 polymer ?
#
loop_
_entity_poly.entity_id
_entity_poly.type
_entity_poly.pdbx_seq_one_letter_code
_entity_poly.pdbx_strand_id
1 'polypeptide(L)'
;MVQLTNGEKRMTTYYVIAERYINSNTEEHGYGDYPERRSYITLRVQADTKRKAQNKAKKIDPRISFSGMFGNQILETHEVLERTYIDRNGLEIS
;
A
#
# COMPACT_ATOMS: atom_id res chain seq x y z
N MET A 1 14.69 16.11 35.69
CA MET A 1 13.76 15.77 34.59
C MET A 1 14.49 15.98 33.28
N VAL A 2 14.94 14.91 32.63
CA VAL A 2 15.65 15.01 31.35
C VAL A 2 14.59 15.01 30.25
N GLN A 3 14.39 16.16 29.60
CA GLN A 3 13.57 16.25 28.40
C GLN A 3 14.31 15.49 27.29
N LEU A 4 13.71 14.39 26.83
CA LEU A 4 14.20 13.65 25.66
C LEU A 4 14.09 14.58 24.46
N THR A 5 15.25 14.95 23.93
CA THR A 5 15.40 15.79 22.74
C THR A 5 14.65 15.17 21.57
N ASN A 6 13.94 16.02 20.83
CA ASN A 6 13.16 15.67 19.64
C ASN A 6 13.92 14.66 18.76
N GLY A 7 13.42 13.42 18.73
CA GLY A 7 14.03 12.33 17.98
C GLY A 7 14.22 12.72 16.51
N GLU A 8 15.39 12.39 15.97
CA GLU A 8 15.65 12.43 14.53
C GLU A 8 14.49 11.76 13.79
N LYS A 9 13.66 12.56 13.12
CA LYS A 9 12.63 12.04 12.23
C LYS A 9 13.31 11.53 10.98
N ARG A 10 13.67 10.24 11.01
CA ARG A 10 14.13 9.54 9.81
C ARG A 10 12.97 9.50 8.83
N MET A 11 13.18 10.06 7.64
CA MET A 11 12.24 9.90 6.53
C MET A 11 12.18 8.43 6.18
N THR A 12 11.01 7.82 6.35
CA THR A 12 10.76 6.43 5.98
C THR A 12 10.00 6.39 4.66
N THR A 13 10.37 5.45 3.80
CA THR A 13 9.64 5.16 2.56
C THR A 13 8.47 4.24 2.89
N TYR A 14 7.27 4.69 2.52
CA TYR A 14 6.02 3.96 2.65
C TYR A 14 5.43 3.68 1.27
N TYR A 15 4.79 2.53 1.14
CA TYR A 15 4.13 2.05 -0.06
C TYR A 15 2.63 1.93 0.22
N VAL A 16 1.83 2.53 -0.65
CA VAL A 16 0.38 2.41 -0.61
C VAL A 16 -0.01 1.20 -1.45
N ILE A 17 -0.72 0.27 -0.83
CA ILE A 17 -1.18 -0.96 -1.45
C ILE A 17 -2.68 -0.84 -1.74
N ALA A 18 -3.05 -1.13 -2.97
CA ALA A 18 -4.43 -1.22 -3.41
C ALA A 18 -4.74 -2.66 -3.81
N GLU A 19 -6.02 -3.02 -3.81
CA GLU A 19 -6.50 -4.30 -4.32
C GLU A 19 -7.25 -4.08 -5.62
N ARG A 20 -6.97 -4.92 -6.63
CA ARG A 20 -7.78 -5.00 -7.84
C ARG A 20 -8.49 -6.36 -7.87
N TYR A 21 -9.73 -6.33 -8.31
CA TYR A 21 -10.52 -7.51 -8.58
C TYR A 21 -10.34 -7.87 -10.04
N ILE A 22 -9.83 -9.06 -10.32
CA ILE A 22 -9.80 -9.62 -11.66
C ILE A 22 -10.94 -10.61 -11.74
N ASN A 23 -11.95 -10.27 -12.53
CA ASN A 23 -13.02 -11.18 -12.90
C ASN A 23 -12.81 -11.58 -14.35
N SER A 24 -12.29 -12.78 -14.57
CA SER A 24 -12.16 -13.37 -15.90
C SER A 24 -13.44 -14.16 -16.21
N ASN A 25 -14.38 -13.54 -16.93
CA ASN A 25 -15.52 -14.24 -17.52
C ASN A 25 -15.08 -14.98 -18.80
N THR A 26 -14.23 -15.99 -18.66
CA THR A 26 -13.75 -16.83 -19.77
C THR A 26 -14.22 -18.27 -19.56
N GLU A 27 -14.70 -18.93 -20.62
CA GLU A 27 -15.24 -20.31 -20.58
C GLU A 27 -14.28 -21.33 -19.96
N GLU A 28 -12.95 -21.11 -20.06
CA GLU A 28 -11.92 -21.99 -19.50
C GLU A 28 -11.82 -21.98 -17.97
N HIS A 29 -12.40 -21.00 -17.28
CA HIS A 29 -12.21 -20.79 -15.84
C HIS A 29 -13.46 -21.07 -14.98
N GLY A 30 -14.51 -21.65 -15.56
CA GLY A 30 -15.77 -21.93 -14.85
C GLY A 30 -16.57 -20.67 -14.57
N TYR A 31 -17.88 -20.81 -14.42
CA TYR A 31 -18.85 -19.73 -14.24
C TYR A 31 -18.59 -18.88 -12.97
N GLY A 32 -17.63 -17.96 -13.01
CA GLY A 32 -17.51 -16.82 -12.11
C GLY A 32 -17.34 -17.12 -10.60
N ASP A 33 -16.88 -18.31 -10.21
CA ASP A 33 -16.99 -18.74 -8.81
C ASP A 33 -15.99 -18.08 -7.84
N TYR A 34 -14.88 -17.50 -8.30
CA TYR A 34 -13.94 -16.82 -7.40
C TYR A 34 -13.30 -15.56 -8.01
N PRO A 35 -13.75 -14.35 -7.62
CA PRO A 35 -13.05 -13.13 -7.99
C PRO A 35 -11.64 -13.14 -7.38
N GLU A 36 -10.61 -13.13 -8.22
CA GLU A 36 -9.23 -13.09 -7.76
C GLU A 36 -8.91 -11.68 -7.26
N ARG A 37 -8.44 -11.57 -6.02
CA ARG A 37 -7.95 -10.30 -5.45
C ARG A 37 -6.44 -10.26 -5.59
N ARG A 38 -5.94 -9.27 -6.33
CA ARG A 38 -4.50 -9.01 -6.42
C ARG A 38 -4.14 -7.69 -5.75
N SER A 39 -3.27 -7.76 -4.76
CA SER A 39 -2.69 -6.58 -4.13
C SER A 39 -1.57 -6.02 -5.01
N TYR A 40 -1.54 -4.71 -5.20
CA TYR A 40 -0.49 -4.03 -5.97
C TYR A 40 -0.08 -2.70 -5.35
N ILE A 41 1.15 -2.28 -5.61
CA ILE A 41 1.65 -0.97 -5.18
C ILE A 41 1.08 0.10 -6.12
N THR A 42 0.32 1.04 -5.56
CA THR A 42 -0.20 2.19 -6.31
C THR A 42 0.71 3.41 -6.19
N LEU A 43 1.31 3.62 -5.01
CA LEU A 43 2.04 4.85 -4.74
C LEU A 43 3.15 4.65 -3.73
N ARG A 44 4.26 5.38 -3.91
CA ARG A 44 5.38 5.44 -2.96
C ARG A 44 5.49 6.85 -2.39
N VAL A 45 5.50 6.98 -1.06
CA VAL A 45 5.66 8.27 -0.36
C VAL A 45 6.72 8.19 0.73
N GLN A 46 7.49 9.25 0.88
CA GLN A 46 8.36 9.44 2.03
C GLN A 46 7.69 10.34 3.07
N ALA A 47 7.72 9.92 4.33
CA ALA A 47 7.25 10.70 5.47
C ALA A 47 7.86 10.22 6.80
N ASP A 48 7.72 11.04 7.84
CA ASP A 48 8.24 10.72 9.18
C ASP A 48 7.42 9.65 9.92
N THR A 49 6.13 9.52 9.59
CA THR A 49 5.22 8.59 10.27
C THR A 49 4.19 8.02 9.29
N LYS A 50 3.66 6.83 9.60
CA LYS A 50 2.55 6.20 8.84
C LYS A 50 1.36 7.16 8.62
N ARG A 51 0.94 7.91 9.65
CA ARG A 51 -0.16 8.89 9.54
C ARG A 51 0.15 10.02 8.54
N LYS A 52 1.37 10.56 8.59
CA LYS A 52 1.79 11.62 7.64
C LYS A 52 1.86 11.08 6.22
N ALA A 53 2.35 9.86 6.04
CA ALA A 53 2.40 9.18 4.76
C ALA A 53 0.98 8.97 4.18
N GLN A 54 0.02 8.52 4.99
CA GLN A 54 -1.40 8.42 4.59
C GLN A 54 -1.98 9.75 4.13
N ASN A 55 -1.78 10.81 4.93
CA ASN A 55 -2.25 12.15 4.58
C ASN A 55 -1.60 12.68 3.30
N LYS A 56 -0.31 12.39 3.08
CA LYS A 56 0.41 12.77 1.86
C LYS A 56 -0.11 11.99 0.65
N ALA A 57 -0.34 10.70 0.78
CA ALA A 57 -0.92 9.87 -0.27
C ALA A 57 -2.31 10.38 -0.70
N LYS A 58 -3.20 10.67 0.25
CA LYS A 58 -4.54 11.26 -0.01
C LYS A 58 -4.50 12.61 -0.72
N LYS A 59 -3.43 13.40 -0.51
CA LYS A 59 -3.24 14.68 -1.19
C LYS A 59 -2.74 14.51 -2.62
N ILE A 60 -1.98 13.45 -2.90
CA ILE A 60 -1.45 13.16 -4.23
C ILE A 60 -2.54 12.51 -5.10
N ASP A 61 -3.25 11.53 -4.55
CA ASP A 61 -4.36 10.87 -5.23
C ASP A 61 -5.60 10.84 -4.31
N PRO A 62 -6.67 11.60 -4.66
CA PRO A 62 -7.90 11.64 -3.87
C PRO A 62 -8.69 10.32 -3.89
N ARG A 63 -8.36 9.37 -4.78
CA ARG A 63 -8.97 8.03 -4.82
C ARG A 63 -8.44 7.12 -3.72
N ILE A 64 -7.30 7.45 -3.10
CA ILE A 64 -6.73 6.68 -2.01
C ILE A 64 -7.57 6.87 -0.75
N SER A 65 -8.05 5.76 -0.19
CA SER A 65 -8.81 5.73 1.06
C SER A 65 -8.20 4.68 2.00
N PHE A 66 -7.94 5.05 3.25
CA PHE A 66 -7.42 4.13 4.28
C PHE A 66 -8.52 3.62 5.23
N SER A 67 -9.80 3.81 4.88
CA SER A 67 -10.95 3.48 5.72
C SER A 67 -11.91 2.52 5.03
N GLY A 68 -12.58 1.68 5.83
CA GLY A 68 -13.55 0.69 5.36
C GLY A 68 -12.95 -0.69 5.07
N MET A 69 -13.81 -1.66 4.72
CA MET A 69 -13.44 -3.05 4.48
C MET A 69 -12.47 -3.25 3.30
N PHE A 70 -12.43 -2.29 2.38
CA PHE A 70 -11.56 -2.29 1.19
C PHE A 70 -10.59 -1.09 1.17
N GLY A 71 -10.24 -0.58 2.36
CA GLY A 71 -9.27 0.49 2.47
C GLY A 71 -7.89 0.08 1.96
N ASN A 72 -7.21 1.00 1.28
CA ASN A 72 -5.79 0.87 0.95
C ASN A 72 -4.97 0.62 2.20
N GLN A 73 -3.89 -0.14 2.05
CA GLN A 73 -2.93 -0.36 3.12
C GLN A 73 -1.73 0.57 2.94
N ILE A 74 -1.02 0.83 4.04
CA ILE A 74 0.25 1.54 3.99
C ILE A 74 1.32 0.71 4.70
N LEU A 75 2.34 0.34 3.95
CA LEU A 75 3.38 -0.59 4.36
C LEU A 75 4.76 0.06 4.25
N GLU A 76 5.66 -0.31 5.16
CA GLU A 76 7.08 0.02 5.06
C GLU A 76 7.80 -0.92 4.09
N THR A 77 9.01 -0.55 3.68
CA THR A 77 9.83 -1.36 2.76
C THR A 77 9.92 -2.83 3.18
N HIS A 78 10.23 -3.12 4.45
CA HIS A 78 10.35 -4.49 4.93
C HIS A 78 9.02 -5.26 4.86
N GLU A 79 7.91 -4.63 5.22
CA GLU A 79 6.56 -5.24 5.15
C GLU A 79 6.18 -5.61 3.71
N VAL A 80 6.60 -4.81 2.72
CA VAL A 80 6.36 -5.13 1.31
C VAL A 80 7.27 -6.26 0.82
N LEU A 81 8.53 -6.31 1.28
CA LEU A 81 9.46 -7.38 0.91
C LEU A 81 9.02 -8.74 1.45
N GLU A 82 8.46 -8.80 2.66
CA GLU A 82 7.90 -10.01 3.26
C GLU A 82 6.66 -10.52 2.53
N ARG A 83 5.89 -9.62 1.89
CA ARG A 83 4.65 -9.95 1.19
C ARG A 83 4.88 -10.15 -0.30
N THR A 84 5.40 -11.31 -0.64
CA THR A 84 5.78 -11.70 -2.01
C THR A 84 4.63 -11.71 -3.02
N TYR A 85 3.38 -11.78 -2.55
CA TYR A 85 2.17 -11.74 -3.38
C TYR A 85 1.77 -10.32 -3.83
N ILE A 86 2.41 -9.27 -3.30
CA ILE A 86 2.14 -7.90 -3.72
C ILE A 86 2.84 -7.65 -5.06
N ASP A 87 2.04 -7.33 -6.07
CA ASP A 87 2.55 -6.85 -7.35
C ASP A 87 3.23 -5.50 -7.16
N ARG A 88 4.54 -5.47 -7.39
CA ARG A 88 5.36 -4.27 -7.23
C ARG A 88 5.10 -3.25 -8.35
N ASN A 89 4.32 -3.62 -9.36
CA ASN A 89 3.97 -2.76 -10.50
C ASN A 89 5.21 -2.18 -11.19
N GLY A 90 6.27 -3.00 -11.32
CA GLY A 90 7.56 -2.61 -11.88
C GLY A 90 8.43 -1.72 -10.98
N LEU A 91 8.03 -1.45 -9.73
CA LEU A 91 8.86 -0.68 -8.80
C LEU A 91 10.00 -1.52 -8.22
N GLU A 92 11.21 -0.99 -8.34
CA GLU A 92 12.36 -1.48 -7.57
C GLU A 92 12.22 -1.07 -6.11
N ILE A 93 12.34 -2.06 -5.23
CA ILE A 93 12.29 -1.88 -3.77
C ILE A 93 13.73 -2.03 -3.29
N SER A 94 14.36 -0.89 -3.01
CA SER A 94 15.71 -0.76 -2.46
C SER A 94 15.66 -0.45 -0.96
#